data_AF-A0A0G1F668-F1
#
_entry.id   AF-A0A0G1F668-F1
#
_cell.length_a   1.000
_cell.length_b   1.000
_cell.length_c   1.000
_cell.angle_alpha   90.00
_cell.angle_beta   90.00
_cell.angle_gamma   90.00
#
_symmetry.space_group_name_H-M   'P 1'
#
loop_
_entity.id
_entity.type
_entity.pdbx_description
1 polymer ?
#
loop_
_entity_poly.entity_id
_entity_poly.type
_entity_poly.pdbx_seq_one_letter_code
_entity_poly.pdbx_strand_id
1 'polypeptide(L)'
;MPSKTKLGKFLRARRLKLGLRQTEVAKISGMRQSHYSAFETGLFKSLKPKQLNSLSKALQCEPLQLQSLFFNKPEPKTELGKLIRTRRKRLGLTLKEFAKFSGINYPVIRILENGIRDSFSYRLIKPLAKALALEPSVLSKYVGRKMKATDSKLGQLIRTRRKELAFNQIQLAEKLQITRQFLSQIELGKCPLSQNDIMIELLAKVLELDILELQKARPAIKVRRRSVEEARLTPLGKFLTRRRLELGLSQKELAGRMEIWMSTISVIETGRLHPGPKLLNKLSRALECQIPAELIPLRITIRLSNQGFKNLSKIKEISNINNDSEIIDRAIELLREQLEKPT
;
A
#
# COMPACT_ATOMS: atom_id res chain seq x y z
N MET A 1 -20.02 50.39 2.90
CA MET A 1 -19.22 49.39 3.66
C MET A 1 -17.73 49.57 3.38
N PRO A 2 -16.84 49.39 4.36
CA PRO A 2 -15.39 49.36 4.14
C PRO A 2 -14.97 48.10 3.36
N SER A 3 -14.00 48.25 2.45
CA SER A 3 -13.50 47.14 1.62
C SER A 3 -12.78 46.07 2.44
N LYS A 4 -12.93 44.80 2.04
CA LYS A 4 -12.09 43.71 2.55
C LYS A 4 -10.75 43.59 1.81
N THR A 5 -10.59 44.19 0.62
CA THR A 5 -9.37 44.06 -0.21
C THR A 5 -8.39 45.21 0.03
N LYS A 6 -7.08 44.95 -0.10
CA LYS A 6 -6.03 45.98 -0.01
C LYS A 6 -6.23 47.07 -1.06
N LEU A 7 -6.54 46.67 -2.30
CA LEU A 7 -6.86 47.58 -3.40
C LEU A 7 -8.05 48.50 -3.06
N GLY A 8 -9.18 47.95 -2.63
CA GLY A 8 -10.37 48.77 -2.37
C GLY A 8 -10.18 49.74 -1.21
N LYS A 9 -9.44 49.35 -0.17
CA LYS A 9 -9.02 50.26 0.92
C LYS A 9 -8.15 51.39 0.40
N PHE A 10 -7.15 51.08 -0.42
CA PHE A 10 -6.25 52.08 -1.02
C PHE A 10 -6.99 53.06 -1.92
N LEU A 11 -7.81 52.56 -2.85
CA LEU A 11 -8.59 53.39 -3.79
C LEU A 11 -9.49 54.37 -3.02
N ARG A 12 -10.20 53.87 -2.01
CA ARG A 12 -11.08 54.70 -1.17
C ARG A 12 -10.30 55.75 -0.38
N ALA A 13 -9.19 55.38 0.26
CA ALA A 13 -8.36 56.31 1.01
C ALA A 13 -7.77 57.40 0.11
N ARG A 14 -7.26 57.02 -1.06
CA ARG A 14 -6.69 57.96 -2.03
C ARG A 14 -7.74 58.92 -2.58
N ARG A 15 -8.91 58.41 -2.95
CA ARG A 15 -10.03 59.24 -3.41
C ARG A 15 -10.45 60.27 -2.35
N LEU A 16 -10.62 59.85 -1.10
CA LEU A 16 -11.01 60.75 -0.01
C LEU A 16 -9.93 61.81 0.27
N LYS A 17 -8.65 61.44 0.21
CA LYS A 17 -7.53 62.39 0.34
C LYS A 17 -7.53 63.46 -0.76
N LEU A 18 -8.03 63.14 -1.94
CA LEU A 18 -8.17 64.08 -3.06
C LEU A 18 -9.50 64.85 -3.04
N GLY A 19 -10.37 64.62 -2.05
CA GLY A 19 -11.68 65.27 -1.96
C GLY A 19 -12.69 64.82 -3.04
N LEU A 20 -12.42 63.73 -3.76
CA LEU A 20 -13.21 63.33 -4.91
C LEU A 20 -14.41 62.44 -4.54
N ARG A 21 -15.51 62.61 -5.26
CA ARG A 21 -16.66 61.69 -5.25
C ARG A 21 -16.40 60.49 -6.17
N GLN A 22 -17.09 59.37 -5.92
CA GLN A 22 -16.93 58.17 -6.75
C GLN A 22 -17.31 58.42 -8.22
N THR A 23 -18.32 59.27 -8.46
CA THR A 23 -18.77 59.70 -9.80
C THR A 23 -17.69 60.46 -10.55
N GLU A 24 -16.95 61.32 -9.86
CA GLU A 24 -15.87 62.13 -10.44
C GLU A 24 -14.68 61.26 -10.85
N VAL A 25 -14.22 60.38 -9.95
CA VAL A 25 -13.13 59.44 -10.28
C VAL A 25 -13.54 58.56 -11.46
N ALA A 26 -14.79 58.09 -11.48
CA ALA A 26 -15.32 57.29 -12.57
C ALA A 26 -15.32 58.05 -13.90
N LYS A 27 -15.75 59.32 -13.90
CA LYS A 27 -15.71 60.21 -15.07
C LYS A 27 -14.29 60.43 -15.58
N ILE A 28 -13.34 60.76 -14.69
CA ILE A 28 -11.94 61.01 -15.06
C ILE A 28 -11.26 59.74 -15.60
N SER A 29 -11.55 58.59 -15.00
CA SER A 29 -10.98 57.30 -15.43
C SER A 29 -11.72 56.64 -16.59
N GLY A 30 -12.79 57.26 -17.11
CA GLY A 30 -13.59 56.73 -18.22
C GLY A 30 -14.32 55.43 -17.89
N MET A 31 -14.75 55.23 -16.64
CA MET A 31 -15.53 54.07 -16.22
C MET A 31 -16.88 54.43 -15.61
N ARG A 32 -17.77 53.44 -15.50
CA ARG A 32 -19.04 53.61 -14.79
C ARG A 32 -18.78 53.74 -13.29
N GLN A 33 -19.53 54.61 -12.61
CA GLN A 33 -19.41 54.78 -11.15
C GLN A 33 -19.64 53.46 -10.40
N SER A 34 -20.57 52.63 -10.86
CA SER A 34 -20.82 51.30 -10.27
C SER A 34 -19.60 50.38 -10.36
N HIS A 35 -18.84 50.44 -11.47
CA HIS A 35 -17.57 49.71 -11.61
C HIS A 35 -16.53 50.20 -10.61
N TYR A 36 -16.38 51.52 -10.46
CA TYR A 36 -15.45 52.08 -9.48
C TYR A 36 -15.83 51.69 -8.04
N SER A 37 -17.13 51.80 -7.71
CA SER A 37 -17.67 51.35 -6.42
C SER A 37 -17.43 49.85 -6.18
N ALA A 38 -17.53 49.01 -7.21
CA ALA A 38 -17.22 47.58 -7.11
C ALA A 38 -15.74 47.31 -6.76
N PHE A 39 -14.81 48.15 -7.23
CA PHE A 39 -13.41 48.07 -6.79
C PHE A 39 -13.24 48.54 -5.34
N GLU A 40 -13.85 49.67 -4.96
CA GLU A 40 -13.78 50.17 -3.57
C GLU A 40 -14.39 49.19 -2.57
N THR A 41 -15.49 48.54 -2.91
CA THR A 41 -16.15 47.55 -2.03
C THR A 41 -15.44 46.18 -2.04
N GLY A 42 -14.55 45.95 -3.01
CA GLY A 42 -13.79 44.71 -3.15
C GLY A 42 -14.54 43.59 -3.86
N LEU A 43 -15.68 43.89 -4.50
CA LEU A 43 -16.37 42.99 -5.43
C LEU A 43 -15.46 42.64 -6.61
N PHE A 44 -14.76 43.64 -7.15
CA PHE A 44 -13.74 43.44 -8.17
C PHE A 44 -12.34 43.44 -7.57
N LYS A 45 -11.54 42.44 -7.96
CA LYS A 45 -10.22 42.17 -7.38
C LYS A 45 -9.05 42.45 -8.33
N SER A 46 -9.33 42.77 -9.59
CA SER A 46 -8.31 42.96 -10.64
C SER A 46 -8.72 44.02 -11.64
N LEU A 47 -7.78 44.89 -12.04
CA LEU A 47 -7.96 45.85 -13.13
C LEU A 47 -7.35 45.31 -14.43
N LYS A 48 -7.99 45.63 -15.56
CA LYS A 48 -7.36 45.45 -16.87
C LYS A 48 -6.25 46.51 -17.06
N PRO A 49 -5.22 46.27 -17.90
CA PRO A 49 -4.12 47.22 -18.12
C PRO A 49 -4.59 48.63 -18.51
N LYS A 50 -5.59 48.72 -19.40
CA LYS A 50 -6.20 50.01 -19.79
C LYS A 50 -6.82 50.75 -18.60
N GLN A 51 -7.53 50.02 -17.73
CA GLN A 51 -8.19 50.60 -16.56
C GLN A 51 -7.18 51.06 -15.49
N LEU A 52 -6.05 50.34 -15.38
CA LEU A 52 -4.95 50.68 -14.47
C LEU A 52 -4.38 52.05 -14.81
N ASN A 53 -4.05 52.30 -16.08
CA ASN A 53 -3.51 53.58 -16.52
C ASN A 53 -4.52 54.73 -16.31
N SER A 54 -5.79 54.51 -16.65
CA SER A 54 -6.83 55.53 -16.45
C SER A 54 -7.07 55.84 -14.96
N LEU A 55 -7.04 54.82 -14.09
CA LEU A 55 -7.17 55.01 -12.64
C LEU A 55 -5.95 55.67 -12.01
N SER A 56 -4.75 55.30 -12.45
CA SER A 56 -3.50 55.93 -12.02
C SER A 56 -3.53 57.43 -12.26
N LYS A 57 -3.95 57.85 -13.47
CA LYS A 57 -4.15 59.26 -13.82
C LYS A 57 -5.22 59.92 -12.94
N ALA A 58 -6.38 59.29 -12.78
CA ALA A 58 -7.50 59.85 -12.00
C ALA A 58 -7.18 60.02 -10.50
N LEU A 59 -6.38 59.12 -9.93
CA LEU A 59 -6.02 59.12 -8.50
C LEU A 59 -4.62 59.70 -8.23
N GLN A 60 -3.99 60.27 -9.26
CA GLN A 60 -2.66 60.89 -9.21
C GLN A 60 -1.66 60.01 -8.46
N CYS A 61 -1.51 58.76 -8.90
CA CYS A 61 -0.63 57.79 -8.26
C CYS A 61 0.13 56.97 -9.30
N GLU A 62 1.30 56.47 -8.92
CA GLU A 62 2.15 55.66 -9.78
C GLU A 62 1.43 54.37 -10.22
N PRO A 63 1.41 54.02 -11.52
CA PRO A 63 0.81 52.78 -12.03
C PRO A 63 1.33 51.52 -11.29
N LEU A 64 2.63 51.52 -10.95
CA LEU A 64 3.28 50.43 -10.24
C LEU A 64 2.74 50.25 -8.81
N GLN A 65 2.36 51.34 -8.15
CA GLN A 65 1.77 51.29 -6.81
C GLN A 65 0.38 50.65 -6.85
N LEU A 66 -0.44 50.99 -7.86
CA LEU A 66 -1.71 50.29 -8.09
C LEU A 66 -1.47 48.83 -8.46
N GLN A 67 -0.38 48.55 -9.19
CA GLN A 67 -0.03 47.20 -9.62
C GLN A 67 0.33 46.25 -8.49
N SER A 68 1.06 46.73 -7.48
CA SER A 68 1.41 45.93 -6.31
C SER A 68 0.22 45.58 -5.41
N LEU A 69 -0.88 46.33 -5.51
CA LEU A 69 -2.08 46.17 -4.69
C LEU A 69 -3.10 45.17 -5.26
N PHE A 70 -2.88 44.65 -6.48
CA PHE A 70 -3.77 43.66 -7.07
C PHE A 70 -3.77 42.33 -6.31
N PHE A 71 -4.91 41.63 -6.36
CA PHE A 71 -4.89 40.20 -6.11
C PHE A 71 -4.01 39.56 -7.18
N ASN A 72 -2.79 39.19 -6.80
CA ASN A 72 -1.95 38.35 -7.62
C ASN A 72 -2.76 37.10 -8.01
N LYS A 73 -2.69 36.70 -9.29
CA LYS A 73 -3.25 35.42 -9.72
C LYS A 73 -2.76 34.36 -8.72
N PRO A 74 -3.66 33.48 -8.23
CA PRO A 74 -3.30 32.52 -7.20
C PRO A 74 -1.99 31.85 -7.59
N GLU A 75 -1.04 31.88 -6.66
CA GLU A 75 0.20 31.18 -6.84
C GLU A 75 -0.07 29.68 -6.82
N PRO A 76 0.67 28.91 -7.64
CA PRO A 76 0.60 27.46 -7.58
C PRO A 76 0.95 26.99 -6.17
N LYS A 77 0.03 26.26 -5.54
CA LYS A 77 0.24 25.69 -4.20
C LYS A 77 1.10 24.42 -4.24
N THR A 78 1.12 23.73 -5.39
CA THR A 78 1.79 22.44 -5.58
C THR A 78 3.12 22.60 -6.29
N GLU A 79 4.05 21.68 -6.05
CA GLU A 79 5.36 21.66 -6.73
C GLU A 79 5.20 21.41 -8.24
N LEU A 80 4.26 20.55 -8.63
CA LEU A 80 3.86 20.41 -10.04
C LEU A 80 3.39 21.75 -10.64
N GLY A 81 2.51 22.46 -9.94
CA GLY A 81 1.97 23.73 -10.43
C GLY A 81 3.05 24.79 -10.60
N LYS A 82 4.01 24.84 -9.67
CA LYS A 82 5.19 25.72 -9.73
C LYS A 82 6.05 25.39 -10.93
N LEU A 83 6.34 24.11 -11.17
CA LEU A 83 7.11 23.63 -12.31
C LEU A 83 6.45 24.04 -13.63
N ILE A 84 5.16 23.74 -13.79
CA ILE A 84 4.39 24.07 -14.99
C ILE A 84 4.39 25.58 -15.23
N ARG A 85 4.07 26.39 -14.21
CA ARG A 85 4.01 27.85 -14.35
C ARG A 85 5.38 28.42 -14.75
N THR A 86 6.44 27.99 -14.08
CA THR A 86 7.80 28.49 -14.33
C THR A 86 8.25 28.17 -15.75
N ARG A 87 8.09 26.91 -16.16
CA ARG A 87 8.50 26.48 -17.51
C ARG A 87 7.65 27.12 -18.60
N ARG A 88 6.32 27.19 -18.42
CA ARG A 88 5.41 27.88 -19.35
C ARG A 88 5.76 29.36 -19.52
N LYS A 89 6.04 30.07 -18.42
CA LYS A 89 6.45 31.49 -18.47
C LYS A 89 7.80 31.66 -19.17
N ARG A 90 8.76 30.76 -18.94
CA ARG A 90 10.06 30.78 -19.63
C ARG A 90 9.91 30.56 -21.15
N LEU A 91 8.89 29.82 -21.58
CA LEU A 91 8.54 29.65 -22.98
C LEU A 91 7.66 30.78 -23.54
N GLY A 92 7.35 31.81 -22.73
CA GLY A 92 6.52 32.95 -23.15
C GLY A 92 5.04 32.63 -23.36
N LEU A 93 4.56 31.43 -23.02
CA LEU A 93 3.21 30.98 -23.35
C LEU A 93 2.18 31.46 -22.34
N THR A 94 1.02 31.92 -22.81
CA THR A 94 -0.17 32.09 -21.98
C THR A 94 -0.78 30.72 -21.62
N LEU A 95 -1.65 30.67 -20.60
CA LEU A 95 -2.36 29.44 -20.25
C LEU A 95 -3.22 28.89 -21.40
N LYS A 96 -3.79 29.77 -22.24
CA LYS A 96 -4.63 29.38 -23.39
C LYS A 96 -3.80 28.80 -24.52
N GLU A 97 -2.68 29.45 -24.84
CA GLU A 97 -1.73 28.94 -25.85
C GLU A 97 -1.12 27.62 -25.40
N PHE A 98 -0.73 27.51 -24.13
CA PHE A 98 -0.21 26.26 -23.57
C PHE A 98 -1.23 25.12 -23.65
N ALA A 99 -2.51 25.39 -23.35
CA ALA A 99 -3.58 24.43 -23.54
C ALA A 99 -3.71 23.98 -25.00
N LYS A 100 -3.73 24.93 -25.94
CA LYS A 100 -3.76 24.63 -27.39
C LYS A 100 -2.54 23.81 -27.84
N PHE A 101 -1.33 24.20 -27.43
CA PHE A 101 -0.08 23.55 -27.81
C PHE A 101 0.04 22.13 -27.25
N SER A 102 -0.43 21.92 -26.02
CA SER A 102 -0.48 20.61 -25.38
C SER A 102 -1.60 19.71 -25.89
N GLY A 103 -2.58 20.24 -26.62
CA GLY A 103 -3.80 19.49 -26.96
C GLY A 103 -4.67 19.14 -25.75
N ILE A 104 -4.44 19.76 -24.59
CA ILE A 104 -5.20 19.54 -23.36
C ILE A 104 -6.20 20.68 -23.16
N ASN A 105 -7.39 20.36 -22.67
CA ASN A 105 -8.43 21.35 -22.40
C ASN A 105 -7.96 22.39 -21.36
N TYR A 106 -8.25 23.67 -21.61
CA TYR A 106 -7.82 24.80 -20.78
C TYR A 106 -8.17 24.68 -19.29
N PRO A 107 -9.39 24.24 -18.88
CA PRO A 107 -9.72 24.03 -17.47
C PRO A 107 -8.81 23.00 -16.80
N VAL A 108 -8.40 21.93 -17.51
CA VAL A 108 -7.50 20.90 -16.97
C VAL A 108 -6.12 21.50 -16.71
N ILE A 109 -5.56 22.22 -17.68
CA ILE A 109 -4.29 22.94 -17.52
C ILE A 109 -4.35 23.95 -16.36
N ARG A 110 -5.45 24.70 -16.25
CA ARG A 110 -5.65 25.66 -15.15
C ARG A 110 -5.66 24.96 -13.79
N ILE A 111 -6.28 23.78 -13.69
CA ILE A 111 -6.29 22.95 -12.47
C ILE A 111 -4.91 22.37 -12.19
N LEU A 112 -4.16 21.93 -13.21
CA LEU A 112 -2.80 21.43 -13.01
C LEU A 112 -1.85 22.51 -12.50
N GLU A 113 -1.98 23.75 -13.01
CA GLU A 113 -1.12 24.85 -12.58
C GLU A 113 -1.55 25.43 -11.22
N ASN A 114 -2.84 25.70 -11.01
CA ASN A 114 -3.31 26.46 -9.83
C ASN A 114 -4.05 25.60 -8.79
N GLY A 115 -4.31 24.34 -9.10
CA GLY A 115 -5.10 23.47 -8.24
C GLY A 115 -4.35 23.00 -7.00
N ILE A 116 -5.06 22.20 -6.21
CA ILE A 116 -4.56 21.62 -4.95
C ILE A 116 -3.92 20.24 -5.20
N ARG A 117 -4.19 19.62 -6.35
CA ARG A 117 -3.72 18.27 -6.65
C ARG A 117 -2.31 18.31 -7.21
N ASP A 118 -1.39 17.63 -6.53
CA ASP A 118 0.01 17.47 -6.94
C ASP A 118 0.22 16.24 -7.85
N SER A 119 -0.87 15.62 -8.30
CA SER A 119 -0.81 14.42 -9.13
C SER A 119 -1.80 14.45 -10.29
N PHE A 120 -1.44 13.83 -11.42
CA PHE A 120 -2.28 13.74 -12.61
C PHE A 120 -2.21 12.38 -13.32
N SER A 121 -3.01 12.20 -14.38
CA SER A 121 -3.13 10.94 -15.12
C SER A 121 -1.94 10.67 -16.05
N TYR A 122 -1.51 9.41 -16.18
CA TYR A 122 -0.44 8.98 -17.10
C TYR A 122 -0.66 9.44 -18.55
N ARG A 123 -1.93 9.55 -18.99
CA ARG A 123 -2.27 10.00 -20.34
C ARG A 123 -1.79 11.42 -20.65
N LEU A 124 -1.59 12.26 -19.63
CA LEU A 124 -1.15 13.64 -19.80
C LEU A 124 0.37 13.80 -19.78
N ILE A 125 1.16 12.76 -19.49
CA ILE A 125 2.63 12.88 -19.45
C ILE A 125 3.17 13.34 -20.80
N LYS A 126 2.91 12.57 -21.86
CA LYS A 126 3.49 12.85 -23.19
C LYS A 126 3.07 14.24 -23.72
N PRO A 127 1.78 14.64 -23.67
CA PRO A 127 1.38 15.96 -24.13
C PRO A 127 1.98 17.09 -23.29
N LEU A 128 2.07 16.95 -21.97
CA LEU A 128 2.69 17.97 -21.11
C LEU A 128 4.21 18.05 -21.30
N ALA A 129 4.89 16.91 -21.41
CA ALA A 129 6.32 16.82 -21.66
C ALA A 129 6.70 17.55 -22.95
N LYS A 130 5.98 17.22 -24.04
CA LYS A 130 6.14 17.90 -25.34
C LYS A 130 5.87 19.40 -25.22
N ALA A 131 4.77 19.79 -24.57
CA ALA A 131 4.38 21.19 -24.50
C ALA A 131 5.29 22.06 -23.62
N LEU A 132 5.91 21.46 -22.60
CA LEU A 132 6.84 22.14 -21.70
C LEU A 132 8.31 22.00 -22.13
N ALA A 133 8.59 21.27 -23.22
CA ALA A 133 9.93 20.90 -23.63
C ALA A 133 10.74 20.35 -22.44
N LEU A 134 10.19 19.31 -21.81
CA LEU A 134 10.76 18.57 -20.69
C LEU A 134 10.77 17.08 -20.99
N GLU A 135 11.74 16.37 -20.42
CA GLU A 135 11.76 14.91 -20.46
C GLU A 135 10.56 14.32 -19.69
N PRO A 136 9.87 13.28 -20.23
CA PRO A 136 8.76 12.61 -19.56
C PRO A 136 9.08 12.11 -18.14
N SER A 137 10.34 11.72 -17.92
CA SER A 137 10.86 11.24 -16.63
C SER A 137 10.70 12.29 -15.52
N VAL A 138 10.89 13.58 -15.81
CA VAL A 138 10.76 14.69 -14.84
C VAL A 138 9.33 14.79 -14.31
N LEU A 139 8.34 14.52 -15.16
CA LEU A 139 6.93 14.60 -14.81
C LEU A 139 6.43 13.31 -14.14
N SER A 140 7.12 12.19 -14.31
CA SER A 140 6.70 10.86 -13.80
C SER A 140 6.44 10.82 -12.29
N LYS A 141 7.16 11.63 -11.50
CA LYS A 141 7.00 11.73 -10.03
C LYS A 141 5.63 12.25 -9.61
N TYR A 142 4.95 13.00 -10.49
CA TYR A 142 3.64 13.59 -10.25
C TYR A 142 2.49 12.77 -10.85
N VAL A 143 2.73 11.51 -11.21
CA VAL A 143 1.74 10.74 -11.98
C VAL A 143 1.13 9.61 -11.15
N GLY A 144 -0.18 9.46 -11.30
CA GLY A 144 -0.99 8.41 -10.67
C GLY A 144 -1.36 8.74 -9.24
N ARG A 145 -2.14 7.85 -8.62
CA ARG A 145 -2.43 7.95 -7.19
C ARG A 145 -1.17 7.60 -6.40
N LYS A 146 -0.89 8.32 -5.30
CA LYS A 146 0.10 7.88 -4.31
C LYS A 146 -0.34 6.51 -3.79
N MET A 147 0.35 5.46 -4.23
CA MET A 147 0.10 4.10 -3.73
C MET A 147 0.70 3.95 -2.34
N LYS A 148 0.19 2.98 -1.56
CA LYS A 148 0.81 2.58 -0.30
C LYS A 148 2.29 2.28 -0.54
N ALA A 149 3.14 2.77 0.37
CA ALA A 149 4.53 2.41 0.40
C ALA A 149 4.63 0.87 0.50
N THR A 150 5.64 0.32 -0.17
CA THR A 150 5.96 -1.11 -0.18
C THR A 150 7.35 -1.23 0.42
N ASP A 151 7.55 -2.19 1.31
CA ASP A 151 8.88 -2.42 1.92
C ASP A 151 9.79 -3.26 1.02
N SER A 152 9.25 -3.78 -0.09
CA SER A 152 10.01 -4.58 -1.05
C SER A 152 10.90 -3.69 -1.92
N LYS A 153 12.23 -3.85 -1.78
CA LYS A 153 13.24 -3.18 -2.62
C LYS A 153 13.01 -3.47 -4.11
N LEU A 154 12.80 -4.74 -4.48
CA LEU A 154 12.47 -5.13 -5.87
C LEU A 154 11.23 -4.41 -6.39
N GLY A 155 10.15 -4.39 -5.59
CA GLY A 155 8.90 -3.76 -5.99
C GLY A 155 9.02 -2.24 -6.16
N GLN A 156 9.81 -1.59 -5.31
CA GLN A 156 10.13 -0.16 -5.44
C GLN A 156 10.93 0.11 -6.72
N LEU A 157 11.98 -0.66 -6.98
CA LEU A 157 12.87 -0.50 -8.13
C LEU A 157 12.10 -0.63 -9.45
N ILE A 158 11.33 -1.70 -9.61
CA ILE A 158 10.45 -1.93 -10.77
C ILE A 158 9.48 -0.76 -10.95
N ARG A 159 8.85 -0.30 -9.86
CA ARG A 159 7.87 0.80 -9.91
C ARG A 159 8.51 2.11 -10.32
N THR A 160 9.68 2.44 -9.79
CA THR A 160 10.44 3.65 -10.12
C THR A 160 10.81 3.63 -11.59
N ARG A 161 11.44 2.54 -12.06
CA ARG A 161 11.85 2.43 -13.45
C ARG A 161 10.68 2.46 -14.42
N ARG A 162 9.56 1.78 -14.09
CA ARG A 162 8.33 1.85 -14.88
C ARG A 162 7.83 3.29 -15.04
N LYS A 163 7.90 4.10 -13.97
CA LYS A 163 7.49 5.51 -14.00
C LYS A 163 8.43 6.36 -14.85
N GLU A 164 9.73 6.14 -14.75
CA GLU A 164 10.73 6.84 -15.57
C GLU A 164 10.51 6.61 -17.07
N LEU A 165 10.19 5.37 -17.44
CA LEU A 165 9.80 4.98 -18.81
C LEU A 165 8.37 5.41 -19.18
N ALA A 166 7.68 6.14 -18.30
CA ALA A 166 6.32 6.63 -18.45
C ALA A 166 5.28 5.54 -18.76
N PHE A 167 5.53 4.30 -18.36
CA PHE A 167 4.56 3.20 -18.50
C PHE A 167 3.53 3.24 -17.37
N ASN A 168 2.27 3.05 -17.73
CA ASN A 168 1.27 2.65 -16.75
C ASN A 168 1.37 1.13 -16.46
N GLN A 169 0.72 0.66 -15.39
CA GLN A 169 0.77 -0.76 -15.02
C GLN A 169 0.16 -1.69 -16.09
N ILE A 170 -0.83 -1.24 -16.85
CA ILE A 170 -1.46 -2.05 -17.91
C ILE A 170 -0.45 -2.23 -19.05
N GLN A 171 0.17 -1.15 -19.51
CA GLN A 171 1.17 -1.17 -20.60
C GLN A 171 2.39 -2.04 -20.27
N LEU A 172 2.91 -1.96 -19.04
CA LEU A 172 4.02 -2.82 -18.65
C LEU A 172 3.57 -4.29 -18.56
N ALA A 173 2.37 -4.55 -18.02
CA ALA A 173 1.84 -5.90 -17.91
C ALA A 173 1.62 -6.54 -19.29
N GLU A 174 1.09 -5.80 -20.26
CA GLU A 174 0.95 -6.22 -21.66
C GLU A 174 2.31 -6.57 -22.28
N LYS A 175 3.33 -5.71 -22.09
CA LYS A 175 4.70 -5.98 -22.58
C LYS A 175 5.34 -7.22 -21.96
N LEU A 176 5.00 -7.52 -20.71
CA LEU A 176 5.47 -8.70 -19.98
C LEU A 176 4.57 -9.93 -20.18
N GLN A 177 3.48 -9.81 -20.95
CA GLN A 177 2.47 -10.85 -21.14
C GLN A 177 1.90 -11.41 -19.83
N ILE A 178 1.70 -10.53 -18.84
CA ILE A 178 1.10 -10.87 -17.54
C ILE A 178 -0.15 -10.02 -17.28
N THR A 179 -0.92 -10.40 -16.26
CA THR A 179 -2.06 -9.58 -15.83
C THR A 179 -1.59 -8.33 -15.09
N ARG A 180 -2.33 -7.22 -15.24
CA ARG A 180 -2.10 -5.99 -14.46
C ARG A 180 -2.13 -6.25 -12.95
N GLN A 181 -2.96 -7.19 -12.50
CA GLN A 181 -3.02 -7.58 -11.09
C GLN A 181 -1.73 -8.25 -10.63
N PHE A 182 -1.17 -9.17 -11.42
CA PHE A 182 0.09 -9.82 -11.11
C PHE A 182 1.24 -8.82 -10.99
N LEU A 183 1.36 -7.89 -11.95
CA LEU A 183 2.33 -6.79 -11.86
C LEU A 183 2.14 -5.94 -10.59
N SER A 184 0.88 -5.63 -10.25
CA SER A 184 0.60 -4.89 -9.02
C SER A 184 1.04 -5.64 -7.76
N GLN A 185 0.94 -6.97 -7.72
CA GLN A 185 1.42 -7.76 -6.59
C GLN A 185 2.95 -7.78 -6.50
N ILE A 186 3.64 -7.83 -7.65
CA ILE A 186 5.10 -7.72 -7.73
C ILE A 186 5.55 -6.37 -7.16
N GLU A 187 4.99 -5.26 -7.64
CA GLU A 187 5.36 -3.93 -7.15
C GLU A 187 5.03 -3.71 -5.67
N LEU A 188 3.99 -4.36 -5.16
CA LEU A 188 3.63 -4.31 -3.73
C LEU A 188 4.43 -5.30 -2.88
N GLY A 189 5.34 -6.07 -3.46
CA GLY A 189 6.13 -7.07 -2.74
C GLY A 189 5.33 -8.26 -2.21
N LYS A 190 4.09 -8.42 -2.66
CA LYS A 190 3.17 -9.49 -2.22
C LYS A 190 3.37 -10.79 -2.98
N CYS A 191 3.91 -10.70 -4.20
CA CYS A 191 4.35 -11.84 -4.97
C CYS A 191 5.89 -11.91 -4.95
N PRO A 192 6.50 -12.80 -4.17
CA PRO A 192 7.93 -13.00 -4.20
C PRO A 192 8.30 -13.70 -5.51
N LEU A 193 9.00 -13.02 -6.41
CA LEU A 193 9.62 -13.61 -7.61
C LEU A 193 10.89 -14.40 -7.25
N SER A 194 10.90 -15.07 -6.11
CA SER A 194 12.12 -15.61 -5.49
C SER A 194 12.81 -16.68 -6.34
N GLN A 195 12.04 -17.47 -7.10
CA GLN A 195 12.52 -18.55 -7.97
C GLN A 195 12.12 -18.33 -9.44
N ASN A 196 11.61 -17.14 -9.80
CA ASN A 196 11.11 -16.89 -11.15
C ASN A 196 12.15 -16.11 -11.96
N ASP A 197 13.21 -16.81 -12.38
CA ASP A 197 14.32 -16.24 -13.14
C ASP A 197 13.87 -15.67 -14.49
N ILE A 198 13.00 -16.40 -15.18
CA ILE A 198 12.41 -15.99 -16.46
C ILE A 198 11.71 -14.63 -16.34
N MET A 199 10.90 -14.43 -15.29
CA MET A 199 10.21 -13.15 -15.09
C MET A 199 11.19 -12.01 -14.79
N ILE A 200 12.31 -12.30 -14.11
CA ILE A 200 13.32 -11.30 -13.79
C ILE A 200 14.13 -10.91 -15.02
N GLU A 201 14.45 -11.86 -15.89
CA GLU A 201 15.07 -11.59 -17.19
C GLU A 201 14.14 -10.75 -18.08
N LEU A 202 12.85 -11.09 -18.12
CA LEU A 202 11.84 -10.31 -18.85
C LEU A 202 11.73 -8.89 -18.30
N LEU A 203 11.70 -8.73 -16.98
CA LEU A 203 11.68 -7.41 -16.33
C LEU A 203 12.94 -6.61 -16.64
N ALA A 204 14.12 -7.23 -16.57
CA ALA A 204 15.40 -6.60 -16.90
C ALA A 204 15.40 -6.08 -18.33
N LYS A 205 14.95 -6.92 -19.28
CA LYS A 205 14.88 -6.58 -20.71
C LYS A 205 13.88 -5.46 -20.99
N VAL A 206 12.67 -5.53 -20.44
CA VAL A 206 11.60 -4.56 -20.74
C VAL A 206 11.80 -3.22 -20.02
N LEU A 207 12.41 -3.24 -18.83
CA LEU A 207 12.66 -2.04 -18.03
C LEU A 207 14.07 -1.48 -18.22
N GLU A 208 14.90 -2.11 -19.06
CA GLU A 208 16.29 -1.72 -19.29
C GLU A 208 17.06 -1.60 -17.96
N LEU A 209 16.96 -2.65 -17.14
CA LEU A 209 17.62 -2.74 -15.84
C LEU A 209 18.68 -3.83 -15.87
N ASP A 210 19.69 -3.67 -15.02
CA ASP A 210 20.68 -4.71 -14.81
C ASP A 210 20.05 -5.92 -14.09
N ILE A 211 20.30 -7.11 -14.64
CA ILE A 211 19.80 -8.38 -14.11
C ILE A 211 20.35 -8.60 -12.71
N LEU A 212 21.63 -8.25 -12.47
CA LEU A 212 22.28 -8.46 -11.17
C LEU A 212 21.66 -7.57 -10.10
N GLU A 213 21.29 -6.33 -10.45
CA GLU A 213 20.59 -5.42 -9.54
C GLU A 213 19.22 -5.97 -9.14
N LEU A 214 18.45 -6.47 -10.11
CA LEU A 214 17.15 -7.09 -9.86
C LEU A 214 17.27 -8.37 -9.01
N GLN A 215 18.29 -9.19 -9.26
CA GLN A 215 18.58 -10.39 -8.46
C GLN A 215 18.92 -10.03 -7.01
N LYS A 216 19.78 -9.04 -6.77
CA LYS A 216 20.13 -8.55 -5.42
C LYS A 216 18.92 -7.98 -4.67
N ALA A 217 18.00 -7.34 -5.40
CA ALA A 217 16.79 -6.76 -4.82
C ALA A 217 15.72 -7.81 -4.47
N ARG A 218 15.86 -9.06 -4.93
CA ARG A 218 14.87 -10.12 -4.68
C ARG A 218 14.68 -10.32 -3.18
N PRO A 219 13.42 -10.48 -2.73
CA PRO A 219 13.20 -10.89 -1.35
C PRO A 219 13.80 -12.29 -1.16
N ALA A 220 14.66 -12.43 -0.15
CA ALA A 220 15.14 -13.73 0.27
C ALA A 220 13.94 -14.66 0.51
N ILE A 221 14.07 -15.92 0.08
CA ILE A 221 13.09 -16.95 0.38
C ILE A 221 12.95 -16.97 1.90
N LYS A 222 11.80 -16.53 2.42
CA LYS A 222 11.40 -16.90 3.77
C LYS A 222 11.13 -18.40 3.70
N VAL A 223 12.17 -19.21 3.84
CA VAL A 223 12.01 -20.63 4.12
C VAL A 223 11.24 -20.64 5.41
N ARG A 224 9.92 -20.88 5.35
CA ARG A 224 9.17 -21.30 6.54
C ARG A 224 9.94 -22.53 6.99
N ARG A 225 10.68 -22.37 8.09
CA ARG A 225 11.65 -23.36 8.54
C ARG A 225 10.94 -24.71 8.57
N ARG A 226 11.43 -25.66 7.76
CA ARG A 226 11.13 -27.10 7.88
C ARG A 226 11.32 -27.59 9.32
N SER A 227 12.08 -26.87 10.15
CA SER A 227 12.35 -27.17 11.55
C SER A 227 11.10 -27.30 12.45
N VAL A 228 9.94 -26.73 12.09
CA VAL A 228 8.69 -26.95 12.85
C VAL A 228 8.01 -28.27 12.45
N GLU A 229 8.20 -28.72 11.21
CA GLU A 229 7.65 -30.00 10.70
C GLU A 229 8.51 -31.18 11.20
N GLU A 230 9.84 -31.05 11.22
CA GLU A 230 10.78 -32.04 11.78
C GLU A 230 10.57 -32.28 13.28
N ALA A 231 10.20 -31.23 14.02
CA ALA A 231 9.87 -31.32 15.45
C ALA A 231 8.48 -31.95 15.74
N ARG A 232 7.62 -32.15 14.72
CA ARG A 232 6.26 -32.73 14.87
C ARG A 232 6.14 -34.16 14.36
N LEU A 233 7.20 -34.70 13.74
CA LEU A 233 7.25 -36.05 13.23
C LEU A 233 7.23 -37.05 14.40
N THR A 234 6.07 -37.64 14.67
CA THR A 234 5.93 -38.74 15.63
C THR A 234 6.79 -39.93 15.19
N PRO A 235 7.26 -40.78 16.12
CA PRO A 235 7.98 -42.01 15.78
C PRO A 235 7.23 -42.87 14.76
N LEU A 236 5.90 -42.95 14.90
CA LEU A 236 5.01 -43.59 13.94
C LEU A 236 5.05 -42.92 12.56
N GLY A 237 4.93 -41.59 12.50
CA GLY A 237 4.97 -40.85 11.23
C GLY A 237 6.28 -41.09 10.47
N LYS A 238 7.42 -41.05 11.17
CA LYS A 238 8.74 -41.35 10.61
C LYS A 238 8.83 -42.77 10.06
N PHE A 239 8.37 -43.75 10.84
CA PHE A 239 8.36 -45.16 10.43
C PHE A 239 7.53 -45.37 9.16
N LEU A 240 6.31 -44.84 9.12
CA LEU A 240 5.41 -44.97 7.98
C LEU A 240 5.96 -44.28 6.73
N THR A 241 6.50 -43.06 6.86
CA THR A 241 7.14 -42.37 5.74
C THR A 241 8.31 -43.18 5.19
N ARG A 242 9.18 -43.70 6.07
CA ARG A 242 10.32 -44.53 5.67
C ARG A 242 9.86 -45.77 4.91
N ARG A 243 8.92 -46.53 5.49
CA ARG A 243 8.41 -47.75 4.87
C ARG A 243 7.72 -47.50 3.53
N ARG A 244 6.95 -46.41 3.42
CA ARG A 244 6.32 -46.00 2.16
C ARG A 244 7.37 -45.74 1.08
N LEU A 245 8.46 -45.04 1.42
CA LEU A 245 9.54 -44.73 0.49
C LEU A 245 10.35 -45.96 0.10
N GLU A 246 10.58 -46.90 1.01
CA GLU A 246 11.21 -48.20 0.70
C GLU A 246 10.42 -48.99 -0.35
N LEU A 247 9.08 -48.88 -0.33
CA LEU A 247 8.19 -49.47 -1.32
C LEU A 247 8.04 -48.63 -2.61
N GLY A 248 8.73 -47.49 -2.72
CA GLY A 248 8.67 -46.60 -3.86
C GLY A 248 7.32 -45.90 -4.06
N LEU A 249 6.48 -45.83 -3.02
CA LEU A 249 5.11 -45.30 -3.13
C LEU A 249 5.06 -43.79 -2.85
N SER A 250 4.26 -43.06 -3.61
CA SER A 250 3.81 -41.71 -3.26
C SER A 250 2.69 -41.75 -2.20
N GLN A 251 2.45 -40.63 -1.51
CA GLN A 251 1.33 -40.52 -0.56
C GLN A 251 -0.04 -40.76 -1.24
N LYS A 252 -0.16 -40.40 -2.53
CA LYS A 252 -1.37 -40.61 -3.33
C LYS A 252 -1.58 -42.09 -3.62
N GLU A 253 -0.54 -42.83 -3.99
CA GLU A 253 -0.61 -44.26 -4.27
C GLU A 253 -0.91 -45.08 -3.01
N LEU A 254 -0.27 -44.76 -1.89
CA LEU A 254 -0.59 -45.39 -0.60
C LEU A 254 -2.05 -45.13 -0.19
N ALA A 255 -2.51 -43.88 -0.34
CA ALA A 255 -3.90 -43.53 -0.05
C ALA A 255 -4.89 -44.28 -0.95
N GLY A 256 -4.54 -44.47 -2.23
CA GLY A 256 -5.29 -45.30 -3.18
C GLY A 256 -5.39 -46.76 -2.74
N ARG A 257 -4.29 -47.37 -2.31
CA ARG A 257 -4.26 -48.76 -1.78
C ARG A 257 -5.13 -48.94 -0.53
N MET A 258 -5.31 -47.87 0.24
CA MET A 258 -6.07 -47.89 1.49
C MET A 258 -7.52 -47.43 1.35
N GLU A 259 -7.90 -46.96 0.16
CA GLU A 259 -9.19 -46.31 -0.14
C GLU A 259 -9.48 -45.13 0.80
N ILE A 260 -8.50 -44.25 0.98
CA ILE A 260 -8.64 -43.02 1.79
C ILE A 260 -8.11 -41.80 1.05
N TRP A 261 -8.37 -40.62 1.60
CA TRP A 261 -7.86 -39.36 1.08
C TRP A 261 -6.35 -39.23 1.32
N MET A 262 -5.61 -38.70 0.32
CA MET A 262 -4.17 -38.46 0.42
C MET A 262 -3.80 -37.51 1.58
N SER A 263 -4.66 -36.54 1.88
CA SER A 263 -4.50 -35.65 3.02
C SER A 263 -4.42 -36.40 4.35
N THR A 264 -5.13 -37.53 4.49
CA THR A 264 -5.10 -38.40 5.68
C THR A 264 -3.71 -39.01 5.88
N ILE A 265 -3.06 -39.48 4.80
CA ILE A 265 -1.68 -39.98 4.87
C ILE A 265 -0.73 -38.86 5.27
N SER A 266 -0.87 -37.69 4.67
CA SER A 266 -0.03 -36.52 4.98
C SER A 266 -0.11 -36.12 6.46
N VAL A 267 -1.32 -36.09 7.06
CA VAL A 267 -1.48 -35.74 8.48
C VAL A 267 -1.00 -36.84 9.43
N ILE A 268 -1.02 -38.12 9.03
CA ILE A 268 -0.46 -39.23 9.83
C ILE A 268 1.06 -39.17 9.81
N GLU A 269 1.67 -39.04 8.62
CA GLU A 269 3.12 -38.96 8.45
C GLU A 269 3.71 -37.73 9.17
N THR A 270 2.97 -36.63 9.20
CA THR A 270 3.37 -35.40 9.91
C THR A 270 2.99 -35.39 11.39
N GLY A 271 2.45 -36.49 11.93
CA GLY A 271 2.14 -36.63 13.35
C GLY A 271 0.94 -35.82 13.84
N ARG A 272 0.15 -35.23 12.94
CA ARG A 272 -1.04 -34.42 13.26
C ARG A 272 -2.29 -35.27 13.49
N LEU A 273 -2.28 -36.53 13.07
CA LEU A 273 -3.36 -37.48 13.27
C LEU A 273 -2.84 -38.79 13.87
N HIS A 274 -3.48 -39.22 14.95
CA HIS A 274 -3.23 -40.52 15.57
C HIS A 274 -4.21 -41.56 14.99
N PRO A 275 -3.74 -42.53 14.17
CA PRO A 275 -4.62 -43.51 13.55
C PRO A 275 -5.17 -44.48 14.61
N GLY A 276 -6.48 -44.72 14.58
CA GLY A 276 -7.11 -45.75 15.40
C GLY A 276 -6.81 -47.18 14.89
N PRO A 277 -7.21 -48.22 15.63
CA PRO A 277 -6.88 -49.62 15.31
C PRO A 277 -7.28 -50.05 13.90
N LYS A 278 -8.47 -49.64 13.43
CA LYS A 278 -8.94 -49.94 12.06
C LYS A 278 -8.03 -49.34 10.98
N LEU A 279 -7.52 -48.13 11.20
CA LEU A 279 -6.66 -47.44 10.25
C LEU A 279 -5.22 -47.96 10.29
N LEU A 280 -4.73 -48.34 11.48
CA LEU A 280 -3.46 -49.04 11.66
C LEU A 280 -3.45 -50.38 10.92
N ASN A 281 -4.55 -51.13 10.98
CA ASN A 281 -4.69 -52.39 10.23
C ASN A 281 -4.71 -52.17 8.71
N LYS A 282 -5.27 -51.06 8.23
CA LYS A 282 -5.18 -50.69 6.81
C LYS A 282 -3.75 -50.30 6.41
N LEU A 283 -3.05 -49.55 7.26
CA LEU A 283 -1.66 -49.14 7.05
C LEU A 283 -0.73 -50.36 7.00
N SER A 284 -0.84 -51.29 7.94
CA SER A 284 0.00 -52.50 8.00
C SER A 284 -0.17 -53.38 6.76
N ARG A 285 -1.41 -53.54 6.28
CA ARG A 285 -1.70 -54.26 5.04
C ARG A 285 -1.15 -53.53 3.80
N ALA A 286 -1.38 -52.23 3.68
CA ALA A 286 -0.98 -51.47 2.50
C ALA A 286 0.55 -51.25 2.38
N LEU A 287 1.25 -51.24 3.53
CA LEU A 287 2.71 -51.09 3.63
C LEU A 287 3.46 -52.42 3.83
N GLU A 288 2.73 -53.55 3.79
CA GLU A 288 3.28 -54.90 3.89
C GLU A 288 4.27 -55.01 5.06
N CYS A 289 3.87 -54.51 6.23
CA CYS A 289 4.71 -54.44 7.42
C CYS A 289 3.90 -54.59 8.70
N GLN A 290 4.54 -55.13 9.74
CA GLN A 290 4.02 -55.03 11.11
C GLN A 290 4.43 -53.68 11.70
N ILE A 291 3.46 -52.93 12.22
CA ILE A 291 3.72 -51.66 12.91
C ILE A 291 4.06 -52.00 14.37
N PRO A 292 5.28 -51.69 14.86
CA PRO A 292 5.66 -51.98 16.25
C PRO A 292 4.72 -51.30 17.25
N ALA A 293 4.29 -52.04 18.27
CA ALA A 293 3.33 -51.55 19.27
C ALA A 293 3.85 -50.33 20.04
N GLU A 294 5.16 -50.23 20.23
CA GLU A 294 5.85 -49.11 20.89
C GLU A 294 5.68 -47.78 20.13
N LEU A 295 5.42 -47.84 18.82
CA LEU A 295 5.19 -46.65 17.99
C LEU A 295 3.72 -46.22 18.02
N ILE A 296 2.82 -47.02 18.59
CA ILE A 296 1.39 -46.71 18.69
C ILE A 296 1.18 -45.95 20.01
N PRO A 297 0.80 -44.66 19.97
CA PRO A 297 0.54 -43.93 21.21
C PRO A 297 -0.67 -44.51 21.92
N LEU A 298 -0.44 -45.01 23.14
CA LEU A 298 -1.48 -45.54 24.02
C LEU A 298 -2.43 -44.40 24.42
N ARG A 299 -3.68 -44.48 23.99
CA ARG A 299 -4.76 -43.70 24.62
C ARG A 299 -5.06 -44.35 25.97
N ILE A 300 -4.44 -43.87 27.05
CA ILE A 300 -4.90 -44.19 28.40
C ILE A 300 -6.30 -43.59 28.53
N THR A 301 -7.31 -44.45 28.40
CA THR A 301 -8.70 -44.06 28.63
C THR A 301 -8.94 -44.32 30.10
N ILE A 302 -8.66 -43.34 30.97
CA ILE A 302 -8.99 -43.47 32.40
C ILE A 302 -10.51 -43.49 32.51
N ARG A 303 -11.11 -44.68 32.61
CA ARG A 303 -12.46 -44.82 33.15
C ARG A 303 -12.37 -44.54 34.63
N LEU A 304 -12.54 -43.28 35.02
CA LEU A 304 -12.69 -42.92 36.43
C LEU A 304 -13.96 -43.61 36.95
N SER A 305 -13.79 -44.62 37.80
CA SER A 305 -14.89 -45.16 38.60
C SER A 305 -15.38 -44.09 39.59
N ASN A 306 -16.63 -44.19 40.05
CA ASN A 306 -17.27 -43.21 40.94
C ASN A 306 -16.49 -42.90 42.25
N GLN A 307 -15.52 -43.73 42.63
CA GLN A 307 -14.60 -43.45 43.74
C GLN A 307 -13.63 -42.29 43.44
N GLY A 308 -13.25 -42.05 42.19
CA GLY A 308 -12.37 -40.95 41.79
C GLY A 308 -13.00 -39.56 42.03
N PHE A 309 -14.32 -39.44 41.97
CA PHE A 309 -15.03 -38.19 42.24
C PHE A 309 -14.99 -37.79 43.71
N LYS A 310 -15.08 -38.75 44.66
CA LYS A 310 -14.97 -38.45 46.09
C LYS A 310 -13.59 -37.90 46.47
N ASN A 311 -12.53 -38.40 45.81
CA ASN A 311 -11.17 -37.92 46.04
C ASN A 311 -10.96 -36.51 45.46
N LEU A 312 -11.55 -36.18 44.31
CA LEU A 312 -11.53 -34.83 43.74
C LEU A 312 -12.25 -33.79 44.60
N SER A 313 -13.35 -34.17 45.26
CA SER A 313 -14.05 -33.30 46.21
C SER A 313 -13.20 -33.00 47.45
N LYS A 314 -12.52 -34.02 47.99
CA LYS A 314 -11.57 -33.87 49.11
C LYS A 314 -10.36 -33.00 48.74
N ILE A 315 -9.85 -33.14 47.51
CA ILE A 315 -8.75 -32.30 47.00
C ILE A 315 -9.21 -30.84 46.83
N LYS A 316 -10.46 -30.59 46.42
CA LYS A 316 -11.01 -29.22 46.37
C LYS A 316 -11.16 -28.58 47.74
N GLU A 317 -11.55 -29.35 48.77
CA GLU A 317 -11.57 -28.86 50.16
C GLU A 317 -10.18 -28.51 50.66
N ILE A 318 -9.16 -29.31 50.32
CA ILE A 318 -7.75 -29.04 50.68
C ILE A 318 -7.21 -27.82 49.91
N SER A 319 -7.56 -27.65 48.63
CA SER A 319 -7.10 -26.52 47.80
C SER A 319 -7.69 -25.16 48.18
N ASN A 320 -8.72 -25.12 49.04
CA ASN A 320 -9.25 -23.87 49.60
C ASN A 320 -8.46 -23.36 50.81
N ILE A 321 -7.40 -24.07 51.23
CA ILE A 321 -6.47 -23.61 52.26
C ILE A 321 -5.11 -23.36 51.59
N ASN A 322 -4.97 -22.15 51.05
CA ASN A 322 -3.75 -21.47 50.57
C ASN A 322 -2.86 -22.17 49.52
N ASN A 323 -2.45 -21.36 48.54
CA ASN A 323 -1.52 -21.68 47.44
C ASN A 323 -0.07 -21.92 47.91
N ASP A 324 0.17 -22.89 48.80
CA ASP A 324 1.52 -23.35 49.11
C ASP A 324 1.86 -24.58 48.26
N SER A 325 2.83 -24.43 47.35
CA SER A 325 3.17 -25.47 46.36
C SER A 325 3.66 -26.76 47.00
N GLU A 326 4.23 -26.69 48.21
CA GLU A 326 4.65 -27.87 48.98
C GLU A 326 3.48 -28.80 49.35
N ILE A 327 2.29 -28.26 49.59
CA ILE A 327 1.11 -29.08 49.93
C ILE A 327 0.60 -29.79 48.68
N ILE A 328 0.68 -29.15 47.51
CA ILE A 328 0.31 -29.75 46.23
C ILE A 328 1.28 -30.87 45.86
N ASP A 329 2.59 -30.64 46.02
CA ASP A 329 3.60 -31.66 45.73
C ASP A 329 3.47 -32.87 46.67
N ARG A 330 3.19 -32.63 47.96
CA ARG A 330 2.98 -33.71 48.95
C ARG A 330 1.66 -34.46 48.73
N ALA A 331 0.62 -33.79 48.25
CA ALA A 331 -0.64 -34.43 47.85
C ALA A 331 -0.47 -35.30 46.59
N ILE A 332 0.36 -34.86 45.64
CA ILE A 332 0.71 -35.65 44.44
C ILE A 332 1.52 -36.89 44.83
N GLU A 333 2.45 -36.78 45.78
CA GLU A 333 3.22 -37.93 46.31
C GLU A 333 2.31 -38.96 47.00
N LEU A 334 1.41 -38.52 47.87
CA LEU A 334 0.46 -39.42 48.57
C LEU A 334 -0.50 -40.12 47.59
N LEU A 335 -0.89 -39.45 46.51
CA LEU A 335 -1.71 -40.06 45.45
C LEU A 335 -0.93 -41.11 44.64
N ARG A 336 0.38 -40.93 44.45
CA ARG A 336 1.24 -41.95 43.83
C ARG A 336 1.40 -43.18 44.73
N GLU A 337 1.65 -42.99 46.02
CA GLU A 337 1.74 -44.11 46.98
C GLU A 337 0.43 -44.92 47.10
N GLN A 338 -0.74 -44.26 46.98
CA GLN A 338 -2.04 -44.94 47.01
C GLN A 338 -2.34 -45.73 45.73
N LEU A 339 -1.78 -45.31 44.59
CA LEU A 339 -1.94 -45.98 43.30
C LEU A 339 -0.93 -47.12 43.10
N GLU A 340 0.18 -47.11 43.82
CA GLU A 340 1.24 -48.14 43.75
C GLU A 340 1.07 -49.28 44.76
N LYS A 341 0.10 -49.23 45.69
CA LYS A 341 -0.22 -50.38 46.53
C LYS A 341 -1.02 -51.42 45.72
N PRO A 342 -0.48 -52.62 45.45
CA PRO A 342 -1.24 -53.68 44.82
C PRO A 342 -2.26 -54.21 45.84
N THR A 343 -3.52 -54.34 45.41
CA THR A 343 -4.55 -55.10 46.13
C THR A 343 -4.17 -56.56 46.29
#